data_AF-A0A2C1ZAM5-F1
#
_entry.id   AF-A0A2C1ZAM5-F1
#
_cell.length_a   1.000
_cell.length_b   1.000
_cell.length_c   1.000
_cell.angle_alpha   90.00
_cell.angle_beta   90.00
_cell.angle_gamma   90.00
#
_symmetry.space_group_name_H-M   'P 1'
#
loop_
_entity.id
_entity.type
_entity.pdbx_description
1 polymer ?
#
loop_
_entity_poly.entity_id
_entity_poly.type
_entity_poly.pdbx_seq_one_letter_code
_entity_poly.pdbx_strand_id
1 'polypeptide(L)'
;MKFTIENLQKFAEQHNGECLSEEYLGRQETYKWCCEKNHIFNATYQQVKARKHFCPHCSGVTFDIEHLKAIAERKNGKCLSKEYIGMDEKYLWECENGHTWDAIASSVKRGTWCRICNSKEPLTLEELQKLAESRGGKCLSNAYINYSRKLEWMCADGHIWKDSARHVKGSGRWCPKCNKFFSEEKCRFILETIFKNSFPKNRTVLGGSLELDGYNSELNLAFEYHGKQHYEFVKHWHGTIEEFHKRQKDDLIKEELCIEKDINLIVIPYNSYENDKELFNYIVEKLRSFEYQTDLIFEDINLNNFYKNFTVLGEIKKIAESNGGQCLSSEYLGSAKKLEFICKNGHEFKTNLNRLKSRNSWCPICSRKEAGLKRRNTIEMMKEIAVSRGGKCISENYFDDRTPLEWECNDGHRWFAVPSNIKHKTNPTWCPTCADKARNDGLRLGIDEMKTIAMKKGGKCLSEEYINNGTPLLWECKKGHRWEAVPNSVKQGSWCGICANNVRLTIEQMKDIAKQLGGKCLSEDYINNHTPLTWECEKGHVWDSNAADIKVGKWCKICRRQAVLDEKRKKGLEEMKKLAVERRGKLLSVAYINNRTHLEWRCKNGHIWKSTPENIKKRWCKQCKQDS
;
A
#
# COMPACT_ATOMS: atom_id res chain seq x y z
N MET A 1 -33.25 63.55 62.04
CA MET A 1 -32.86 64.60 61.07
C MET A 1 -33.36 64.20 59.69
N LYS A 2 -34.21 65.03 59.08
CA LYS A 2 -34.56 64.90 57.65
C LYS A 2 -33.32 65.32 56.85
N PHE A 3 -32.83 64.46 55.98
CA PHE A 3 -31.75 64.81 55.04
C PHE A 3 -32.34 65.78 53.99
N THR A 4 -31.66 66.88 53.70
CA THR A 4 -32.04 67.88 52.68
C THR A 4 -30.99 67.96 51.58
N ILE A 5 -31.32 68.59 50.44
CA ILE A 5 -30.35 68.79 49.33
C ILE A 5 -29.15 69.64 49.78
N GLU A 6 -29.37 70.58 50.70
CA GLU A 6 -28.33 71.40 51.33
C GLU A 6 -27.29 70.55 52.07
N ASN A 7 -27.68 69.38 52.61
CA ASN A 7 -26.72 68.46 53.23
C ASN A 7 -25.79 67.81 52.20
N LEU A 8 -26.28 67.54 50.98
CA LEU A 8 -25.47 66.97 49.90
C LEU A 8 -24.54 68.03 49.30
N GLN A 9 -25.01 69.26 49.14
CA GLN A 9 -24.21 70.40 48.67
C GLN A 9 -23.06 70.70 49.65
N LYS A 10 -23.35 70.82 50.96
CA LYS A 10 -22.30 70.99 52.00
C LYS A 10 -21.30 69.84 52.02
N PHE A 11 -21.74 68.60 51.80
CA PHE A 11 -20.82 67.46 51.74
C PHE A 11 -19.89 67.52 50.52
N ALA A 12 -20.40 67.96 49.37
CA ALA A 12 -19.60 68.16 48.17
C ALA A 12 -18.56 69.27 48.37
N GLU A 13 -18.96 70.41 48.95
CA GLU A 13 -18.07 71.54 49.24
C GLU A 13 -16.91 71.12 50.17
N GLN A 14 -17.19 70.32 51.21
CA GLN A 14 -16.17 69.79 52.13
C GLN A 14 -15.10 68.93 51.44
N HIS A 15 -15.36 68.46 50.22
CA HIS A 15 -14.47 67.60 49.45
C HIS A 15 -14.04 68.24 48.11
N ASN A 16 -14.03 69.57 48.03
CA ASN A 16 -13.67 70.34 46.83
C ASN A 16 -14.49 69.92 45.59
N GLY A 17 -15.80 69.75 45.76
CA GLY A 17 -16.72 69.46 44.68
C GLY A 17 -18.08 70.14 44.88
N GLU A 18 -18.98 69.87 43.94
CA GLU A 18 -20.32 70.46 43.88
C GLU A 18 -21.36 69.37 43.65
N CYS A 19 -22.52 69.48 44.30
CA CYS A 19 -23.69 68.66 44.00
C CYS A 19 -24.58 69.43 43.02
N LEU A 20 -24.73 68.91 41.80
CA LEU A 20 -25.49 69.52 40.70
C LEU A 20 -26.97 69.12 40.70
N SER A 21 -27.42 68.33 41.68
CA SER A 21 -28.83 67.97 41.83
C SER A 21 -29.60 69.05 42.59
N GLU A 22 -30.78 69.43 42.08
CA GLU A 22 -31.59 70.54 42.63
C GLU A 22 -32.50 70.12 43.79
N GLU A 23 -32.89 68.84 43.85
CA GLU A 23 -33.82 68.31 44.86
C GLU A 23 -33.32 67.02 45.51
N TYR A 24 -33.69 66.81 46.77
CA TYR A 24 -33.40 65.58 47.50
C TYR A 24 -34.52 64.55 47.30
N LEU A 25 -34.23 63.49 46.54
CA LEU A 25 -35.22 62.48 46.14
C LEU A 25 -35.22 61.23 47.05
N GLY A 26 -34.22 61.05 47.91
CA GLY A 26 -34.15 59.92 48.85
C GLY A 26 -32.74 59.37 49.09
N ARG A 27 -32.57 58.51 50.10
CA ARG A 27 -31.23 58.02 50.51
C ARG A 27 -30.58 57.05 49.52
N GLN A 28 -31.38 56.37 48.71
CA GLN A 28 -30.93 55.38 47.72
C GLN A 28 -30.86 55.94 46.31
N GLU A 29 -31.27 57.20 46.12
CA GLU A 29 -31.27 57.85 44.81
C GLU A 29 -29.86 58.31 44.41
N THR A 30 -29.63 58.34 43.10
CA THR A 30 -28.38 58.82 42.52
C THR A 30 -28.43 60.32 42.30
N TYR A 31 -27.40 61.02 42.75
CA TYR A 31 -27.22 62.46 42.58
C TYR A 31 -26.09 62.73 41.61
N LYS A 32 -26.12 63.90 40.98
CA LYS A 32 -25.09 64.35 40.05
C LYS A 32 -24.06 65.19 40.79
N TRP A 33 -22.79 64.82 40.69
CA TRP A 33 -21.67 65.45 41.39
C TRP A 33 -20.65 65.98 40.39
N CYS A 34 -20.00 67.07 40.73
CA CYS A 34 -18.87 67.65 40.00
C CYS A 34 -17.69 67.80 40.95
N CYS A 35 -16.45 67.57 40.50
CA CYS A 35 -15.25 67.84 41.30
C CYS A 35 -14.52 69.09 40.81
N GLU A 36 -13.55 69.58 41.59
CA GLU A 36 -12.57 70.62 41.23
C GLU A 36 -12.01 70.54 39.80
N LYS A 37 -11.79 69.34 39.26
CA LYS A 37 -11.29 69.13 37.88
C LYS A 37 -12.38 69.06 36.81
N ASN A 38 -13.59 69.53 37.11
CA ASN A 38 -14.78 69.52 36.24
C ASN A 38 -15.27 68.14 35.77
N HIS A 39 -14.89 67.05 36.45
CA HIS A 39 -15.46 65.72 36.15
C HIS A 39 -16.85 65.58 36.77
N ILE A 40 -17.84 65.31 35.92
CA ILE A 40 -19.22 65.08 36.33
C ILE A 40 -19.47 63.57 36.46
N PHE A 41 -20.02 63.12 37.59
CA PHE A 41 -20.33 61.71 37.82
C PHE A 41 -21.64 61.55 38.61
N ASN A 42 -22.31 60.41 38.41
CA ASN A 42 -23.54 60.07 39.13
C ASN A 42 -23.24 58.99 40.18
N ALA A 43 -23.70 59.22 41.42
CA ALA A 43 -23.56 58.26 42.51
C ALA A 43 -24.54 58.58 43.63
N THR A 44 -24.86 57.58 44.45
CA THR A 44 -25.63 57.83 45.68
C THR A 44 -24.75 58.50 46.74
N TYR A 45 -25.35 59.26 47.65
CA TYR A 45 -24.61 59.91 48.73
C TYR A 45 -23.77 58.91 49.56
N GLN A 46 -24.32 57.71 49.84
CA GLN A 46 -23.58 56.66 50.56
C GLN A 46 -22.36 56.16 49.78
N GLN A 47 -22.46 56.03 48.46
CA GLN A 47 -21.34 55.61 47.61
C GLN A 47 -20.23 56.66 47.58
N VAL A 48 -20.55 57.95 47.49
CA VAL A 48 -19.53 59.01 47.51
C VAL A 48 -18.87 59.08 48.89
N LYS A 49 -19.65 58.98 49.97
CA LYS A 49 -19.14 58.98 51.34
C LYS A 49 -18.23 57.79 51.67
N ALA A 50 -18.50 56.61 51.09
CA ALA A 50 -17.69 55.42 51.33
C ALA A 50 -16.37 55.40 50.54
N ARG A 51 -16.18 56.29 49.56
CA ARG A 51 -14.97 56.34 48.73
C ARG A 51 -13.84 57.09 49.43
N LYS A 52 -12.61 56.60 49.23
CA LYS A 52 -11.38 57.27 49.67
C LYS A 52 -11.12 58.60 48.96
N HIS A 53 -11.64 58.76 47.74
CA HIS A 53 -11.53 59.98 46.94
C HIS A 53 -12.91 60.39 46.44
N PHE A 54 -13.20 61.70 46.51
CA PHE A 54 -14.50 62.27 46.17
C PHE A 54 -14.91 61.98 44.71
N CYS A 55 -13.99 62.20 43.77
CA CYS A 55 -14.22 61.91 42.35
C CYS A 55 -13.60 60.56 41.95
N PRO A 56 -14.36 59.67 41.29
CA PRO A 56 -13.84 58.39 40.80
C PRO A 56 -12.85 58.55 39.62
N HIS A 57 -12.82 59.71 38.95
CA HIS A 57 -11.94 59.98 37.82
C HIS A 57 -10.62 60.65 38.25
N CYS A 58 -10.60 61.38 39.36
CA CYS A 58 -9.41 62.06 39.86
C CYS A 58 -8.41 61.13 40.57
N SER A 59 -8.76 59.87 40.79
CA SER A 59 -7.87 58.85 41.37
C SER A 59 -6.98 58.14 40.32
N GLY A 60 -7.14 58.45 39.02
CA GLY A 60 -6.33 57.91 37.94
C GLY A 60 -5.29 58.90 37.42
N VAL A 61 -4.02 58.48 37.37
CA VAL A 61 -2.95 59.20 36.66
C VAL A 61 -3.37 59.36 35.19
N THR A 62 -3.36 60.58 34.66
CA THR A 62 -3.54 60.84 33.23
C THR A 62 -2.34 60.26 32.48
N PHE A 63 -2.58 59.26 31.63
CA PHE A 63 -1.54 58.71 30.76
C PHE A 63 -1.46 59.54 29.48
N ASP A 64 -0.23 59.91 29.10
CA ASP A 64 0.10 60.48 27.80
C ASP A 64 1.18 59.62 27.11
N ILE A 65 1.60 60.01 25.89
CA ILE A 65 2.60 59.24 25.13
C ILE A 65 3.98 59.27 25.80
N GLU A 66 4.32 60.34 26.49
CA GLU A 66 5.58 60.47 27.23
C GLU A 66 5.64 59.51 28.42
N HIS A 67 4.51 59.28 29.10
CA HIS A 67 4.40 58.24 30.12
C HIS A 67 4.64 56.84 29.55
N LEU A 68 4.17 56.55 28.33
CA LEU A 68 4.44 55.25 27.68
C LEU A 68 5.91 55.10 27.32
N LYS A 69 6.55 56.16 26.81
CA LYS A 69 8.01 56.18 26.56
C LYS A 69 8.80 55.96 27.84
N ALA A 70 8.47 56.65 28.93
CA ALA A 70 9.12 56.48 30.22
C ALA A 70 8.89 55.09 30.86
N ILE A 71 7.76 54.42 30.57
CA ILE A 71 7.55 53.01 30.94
C ILE A 71 8.49 52.10 30.14
N ALA A 72 8.67 52.39 28.85
CA ALA A 72 9.56 51.62 27.99
C ALA A 72 11.03 51.78 28.39
N GLU A 73 11.47 53.02 28.66
CA GLU A 73 12.84 53.34 29.09
C GLU A 73 13.21 52.64 30.40
N ARG A 74 12.30 52.63 31.39
CA ARG A 74 12.50 51.89 32.65
C ARG A 74 12.66 50.38 32.48
N LYS A 75 12.32 49.85 31.30
CA LYS A 75 12.49 48.44 30.93
C LYS A 75 13.52 48.26 29.81
N ASN A 76 14.43 49.23 29.65
CA ASN A 76 15.46 49.29 28.61
C ASN A 76 14.90 49.13 27.19
N GLY A 77 13.78 49.77 26.88
CA GLY A 77 13.19 49.73 25.54
C GLY A 77 12.58 51.05 25.12
N LYS A 78 11.85 51.02 24.00
CA LYS A 78 11.23 52.20 23.38
C LYS A 78 9.76 51.96 23.09
N CYS A 79 8.94 52.99 23.27
CA CYS A 79 7.60 53.05 22.70
C CYS A 79 7.72 53.76 21.34
N LEU A 80 7.38 53.07 20.26
CA LEU A 80 7.48 53.56 18.88
C LEU A 80 6.20 54.27 18.40
N SER A 81 5.10 54.15 19.15
CA SER A 81 3.87 54.89 18.88
C SER A 81 4.07 56.40 19.07
N LYS A 82 3.46 57.20 18.20
CA LYS A 82 3.62 58.67 18.19
C LYS A 82 2.60 59.40 19.07
N GLU A 83 1.44 58.81 19.28
CA GLU A 83 0.31 59.43 19.96
C GLU A 83 -0.34 58.46 20.94
N TYR A 84 -0.89 59.02 22.03
CA TYR A 84 -1.67 58.27 23.00
C TYR A 84 -3.15 58.37 22.64
N ILE A 85 -3.77 57.23 22.36
CA ILE A 85 -5.17 57.15 21.92
C ILE A 85 -6.09 56.74 23.08
N GLY A 86 -5.63 55.84 23.94
CA GLY A 86 -6.39 55.31 25.08
C GLY A 86 -5.71 54.11 25.77
N MET A 87 -6.15 53.77 26.98
CA MET A 87 -5.45 52.75 27.80
C MET A 87 -5.59 51.32 27.27
N ASP A 88 -6.69 51.05 26.54
CA ASP A 88 -7.02 49.75 25.96
C ASP A 88 -6.53 49.58 24.52
N GLU A 89 -5.93 50.62 23.95
CA GLU A 89 -5.34 50.59 22.62
C GLU A 89 -3.96 49.91 22.62
N LYS A 90 -3.62 49.31 21.49
CA LYS A 90 -2.33 48.65 21.30
C LYS A 90 -1.29 49.66 20.84
N TYR A 91 -0.17 49.69 21.54
CA TYR A 91 0.99 50.49 21.20
C TYR A 91 2.12 49.58 20.72
N LEU A 92 2.99 50.13 19.86
CA LEU A 92 4.15 49.42 19.33
C LEU A 92 5.33 49.64 20.28
N TRP A 93 5.88 48.55 20.80
CA TRP A 93 7.00 48.54 21.75
C TRP A 93 8.23 47.88 21.14
N GLU A 94 9.41 48.31 21.55
CA GLU A 94 10.72 47.75 21.20
C GLU A 94 11.51 47.48 22.49
N CYS A 95 12.20 46.34 22.60
CA CYS A 95 13.09 46.07 23.75
C CYS A 95 14.56 46.33 23.41
N GLU A 96 15.43 46.25 24.42
CA GLU A 96 16.89 46.41 24.30
C GLU A 96 17.53 45.54 23.19
N ASN A 97 16.97 44.34 22.97
CA ASN A 97 17.44 43.40 21.94
C ASN A 97 16.83 43.66 20.54
N GLY A 98 16.14 44.78 20.34
CA GLY A 98 15.54 45.18 19.05
C GLY A 98 14.26 44.45 18.65
N HIS A 99 13.67 43.64 19.53
CA HIS A 99 12.40 42.97 19.23
C HIS A 99 11.23 43.94 19.33
N THR A 100 10.37 43.97 18.31
CA THR A 100 9.16 44.81 18.28
C THR A 100 7.87 44.01 18.49
N TRP A 101 6.92 44.52 19.28
CA TRP A 101 5.61 43.89 19.46
C TRP A 101 4.49 44.87 19.82
N ASP A 102 3.24 44.52 19.50
CA ASP A 102 2.05 45.26 19.89
C ASP A 102 1.53 44.83 21.27
N ALA A 103 1.32 45.79 22.18
CA ALA A 103 0.71 45.54 23.50
C ALA A 103 -0.02 46.76 24.05
N ILE A 104 -1.03 46.51 24.88
CA ILE A 104 -1.76 47.56 25.60
C ILE A 104 -0.92 48.10 26.76
N ALA A 105 -1.03 49.41 27.02
CA ALA A 105 -0.24 50.11 28.03
C ALA A 105 -0.41 49.54 29.46
N SER A 106 -1.63 49.13 29.81
CA SER A 106 -1.95 48.55 31.13
C SER A 106 -1.25 47.22 31.39
N SER A 107 -1.11 46.37 30.37
CA SER A 107 -0.42 45.07 30.45
C SER A 107 1.09 45.26 30.65
N VAL A 108 1.66 46.24 29.96
CA VAL A 108 3.07 46.60 30.06
C VAL A 108 3.41 47.16 31.44
N LYS A 109 2.57 48.07 31.95
CA LYS A 109 2.71 48.63 33.30
C LYS A 109 2.62 47.56 34.39
N ARG A 110 1.76 46.56 34.23
CA ARG A 110 1.61 45.43 35.18
C ARG A 110 2.78 44.44 35.17
N GLY A 111 3.78 44.62 34.28
CA GLY A 111 5.01 43.84 34.27
C GLY A 111 5.18 42.92 33.06
N THR A 112 4.20 42.85 32.15
CA THR A 112 4.36 42.08 30.90
C THR A 112 5.31 42.83 29.96
N TRP A 113 6.38 42.20 29.50
CA TRP A 113 7.35 42.84 28.60
C TRP A 113 7.56 42.01 27.33
N CYS A 114 8.71 42.20 26.67
CA CYS A 114 9.10 41.45 25.48
C CYS A 114 8.98 39.95 25.71
N ARG A 115 8.04 39.31 25.02
CA ARG A 115 7.79 37.86 25.14
C ARG A 115 8.92 37.01 24.56
N ILE A 116 9.76 37.61 23.72
CA ILE A 116 10.93 36.95 23.12
C ILE A 116 12.11 36.98 24.10
N CYS A 117 12.30 38.08 24.85
CA CYS A 117 13.33 38.14 25.89
C CYS A 117 12.91 37.43 27.19
N ASN A 118 11.61 37.41 27.48
CA ASN A 118 11.06 36.77 28.68
C ASN A 118 10.71 35.27 28.49
N SER A 119 10.91 34.71 27.29
CA SER A 119 10.96 33.26 27.14
C SER A 119 12.29 32.78 27.71
N LYS A 120 12.26 31.90 28.72
CA LYS A 120 13.44 31.17 29.19
C LYS A 120 14.11 30.53 27.96
N GLU A 121 15.26 31.09 27.58
CA GLU A 121 16.13 30.76 26.45
C GLU A 121 15.44 30.70 25.08
N PRO A 122 15.56 31.75 24.23
CA PRO A 122 15.09 31.67 22.86
C PRO A 122 15.96 30.68 22.09
N LEU A 123 15.43 29.47 21.84
CA LEU A 123 16.03 28.53 20.90
C LEU A 123 16.39 29.26 19.60
N THR A 124 17.63 29.12 19.16
CA THR A 124 18.05 29.65 17.87
C THR A 124 17.66 28.69 16.73
N LEU A 125 17.60 29.19 15.49
CA LEU A 125 17.46 28.33 14.32
C LEU A 125 18.62 27.33 14.22
N GLU A 126 19.84 27.75 14.60
CA GLU A 126 21.03 26.92 14.61
C GLU A 126 20.90 25.76 15.61
N GLU A 127 20.36 25.99 16.81
CA GLU A 127 20.06 24.93 17.77
C GLU A 127 19.02 23.94 17.24
N LEU A 128 18.01 24.41 16.52
CA LEU A 128 16.99 23.55 15.90
C LEU A 128 17.57 22.73 14.75
N GLN A 129 18.52 23.29 13.99
CA GLN A 129 19.29 22.57 12.96
C GLN A 129 20.19 21.50 13.60
N LYS A 130 20.95 21.85 14.65
CA LYS A 130 21.77 20.90 15.42
C LYS A 130 20.92 19.79 16.05
N LEU A 131 19.72 20.11 16.55
CA LEU A 131 18.76 19.12 17.06
C LEU A 131 18.28 18.18 15.95
N ALA A 132 18.06 18.71 14.73
CA ALA A 132 17.68 17.86 13.62
C ALA A 132 18.82 16.92 13.22
N GLU A 133 20.04 17.44 13.13
CA GLU A 133 21.25 16.65 12.85
C GLU A 133 21.52 15.60 13.92
N SER A 134 21.31 15.94 15.20
CA SER A 134 21.44 14.99 16.31
C SER A 134 20.41 13.87 16.24
N ARG A 135 19.34 13.98 15.45
CA ARG A 135 18.36 12.91 15.18
C ARG A 135 18.50 12.33 13.78
N GLY A 136 19.61 12.60 13.10
CA GLY A 136 19.90 12.13 11.74
C GLY A 136 19.08 12.83 10.65
N GLY A 137 18.37 13.90 10.97
CA GLY A 137 17.53 14.68 10.06
C GLY A 137 18.10 16.07 9.76
N LYS A 138 17.27 16.91 9.12
CA LYS A 138 17.56 18.31 8.80
C LYS A 138 16.35 19.20 9.06
N CYS A 139 16.58 20.42 9.55
CA CYS A 139 15.58 21.48 9.50
C CYS A 139 15.73 22.20 8.15
N LEU A 140 14.70 22.16 7.30
CA LEU A 140 14.71 22.74 5.95
C LEU A 140 14.28 24.22 5.95
N SER A 141 13.76 24.71 7.07
CA SER A 141 13.34 26.11 7.19
C SER A 141 14.53 27.03 7.44
N ASN A 142 14.54 28.17 6.74
CA ASN A 142 15.60 29.18 6.81
C ASN A 142 15.32 30.29 7.82
N ALA A 143 14.15 30.29 8.47
CA ALA A 143 13.76 31.29 9.45
C ALA A 143 12.99 30.64 10.60
N TYR A 144 13.30 31.05 11.82
CA TYR A 144 12.59 30.67 13.03
C TYR A 144 12.07 31.93 13.72
N ILE A 145 10.75 32.03 13.85
CA ILE A 145 10.09 33.20 14.46
C ILE A 145 9.80 32.95 15.94
N ASN A 146 9.19 31.80 16.26
CA ASN A 146 8.83 31.43 17.63
C ASN A 146 8.49 29.93 17.75
N TYR A 147 8.33 29.49 19.00
CA TYR A 147 8.18 28.08 19.39
C TYR A 147 6.93 27.40 18.80
N SER A 148 5.89 28.16 18.44
CA SER A 148 4.60 27.64 17.95
C SER A 148 4.44 27.68 16.43
N ARG A 149 5.24 28.48 15.72
CA ARG A 149 5.25 28.47 14.25
C ARG A 149 5.84 27.16 13.73
N LYS A 150 5.21 26.63 12.69
CA LYS A 150 5.63 25.38 12.05
C LYS A 150 6.87 25.61 11.20
N LEU A 151 7.85 24.73 11.37
CA LEU A 151 9.03 24.58 10.55
C LEU A 151 8.89 23.33 9.69
N GLU A 152 9.62 23.29 8.59
CA GLU A 152 9.78 22.11 7.73
C GLU A 152 10.97 21.29 8.20
N TRP A 153 10.72 20.01 8.48
CA TRP A 153 11.69 19.06 8.99
C TRP A 153 11.83 17.89 8.03
N MET A 154 13.01 17.29 7.99
CA MET A 154 13.32 16.07 7.26
C MET A 154 14.01 15.08 8.19
N CYS A 155 13.62 13.80 8.18
CA CYS A 155 14.30 12.77 8.96
C CYS A 155 15.37 12.06 8.14
N ALA A 156 16.12 11.16 8.77
CA ALA A 156 17.13 10.33 8.13
C ALA A 156 16.58 9.46 6.97
N ASP A 157 15.32 9.03 7.06
CA ASP A 157 14.65 8.28 5.98
C ASP A 157 14.15 9.21 4.83
N GLY A 158 14.42 10.51 4.89
CA GLY A 158 14.03 11.48 3.84
C GLY A 158 12.56 11.91 3.89
N HIS A 159 11.80 11.55 4.92
CA HIS A 159 10.43 12.03 5.08
C HIS A 159 10.42 13.50 5.48
N ILE A 160 9.69 14.32 4.72
CA ILE A 160 9.48 15.75 5.02
C ILE A 160 8.13 15.96 5.73
N TRP A 161 8.11 16.75 6.80
CA TRP A 161 6.87 17.14 7.50
C TRP A 161 6.95 18.56 8.07
N LYS A 162 5.78 19.11 8.45
CA LYS A 162 5.64 20.44 9.07
C LYS A 162 5.25 20.31 10.53
N ASP A 163 6.08 20.81 11.44
CA ASP A 163 5.75 20.86 12.87
C ASP A 163 6.49 22.00 13.60
N SER A 164 5.98 22.37 14.78
CA SER A 164 6.53 23.44 15.60
C SER A 164 7.73 22.97 16.43
N ALA A 165 8.64 23.90 16.75
CA ALA A 165 9.76 23.64 17.66
C ALA A 165 9.28 23.14 19.03
N ARG A 166 8.08 23.57 19.47
CA ARG A 166 7.43 23.08 20.69
C ARG A 166 7.22 21.57 20.69
N HIS A 167 6.68 21.03 19.61
CA HIS A 167 6.43 19.60 19.54
C HIS A 167 7.73 18.82 19.34
N VAL A 168 8.66 19.36 18.55
CA VAL A 168 9.89 18.66 18.19
C VAL A 168 10.92 18.61 19.32
N LYS A 169 11.18 19.75 19.98
CA LYS A 169 12.09 19.80 21.14
C LYS A 169 11.35 19.54 22.45
N GLY A 170 10.22 20.21 22.67
CA GLY A 170 9.49 20.17 23.95
C GLY A 170 8.76 18.85 24.21
N SER A 171 8.02 18.33 23.24
CA SER A 171 7.31 17.05 23.36
C SER A 171 8.12 15.85 22.86
N GLY A 172 9.31 16.07 22.29
CA GLY A 172 10.13 15.01 21.70
C GLY A 172 9.55 14.37 20.43
N ARG A 173 8.50 14.94 19.81
CA ARG A 173 7.90 14.40 18.59
C ARG A 173 8.89 14.49 17.43
N TRP A 174 9.00 13.41 16.66
CA TRP A 174 9.83 13.38 15.45
C TRP A 174 9.00 13.06 14.22
N CYS A 175 9.57 12.35 13.24
CA CYS A 175 8.90 12.03 12.00
C CYS A 175 7.64 11.18 12.24
N PRO A 176 6.43 11.67 11.90
CA PRO A 176 5.18 10.95 12.13
C PRO A 176 5.02 9.70 11.25
N LYS A 177 5.75 9.62 10.14
CA LYS A 177 5.80 8.42 9.29
C LYS A 177 6.63 7.32 9.95
N CYS A 178 7.90 7.59 10.28
CA CYS A 178 8.79 6.67 11.00
C CYS A 178 8.19 6.22 12.34
N ASN A 179 7.56 7.11 13.11
CA ASN A 179 6.97 6.75 14.41
C ASN A 179 5.93 5.62 14.31
N LYS A 180 5.21 5.49 13.18
CA LYS A 180 4.25 4.39 12.97
C LYS A 180 4.90 3.05 12.66
N PHE A 181 6.12 3.05 12.14
CA PHE A 181 6.83 1.83 11.72
C PHE A 181 7.73 1.26 12.81
N PHE A 182 8.22 2.11 13.71
CA PHE A 182 9.20 1.71 14.73
C PHE A 182 8.61 1.66 16.15
N SER A 183 7.28 1.70 16.33
CA SER A 183 6.68 1.69 17.68
C SER A 183 7.11 0.49 18.52
N GLU A 184 7.11 -0.71 17.93
CA GLU A 184 7.55 -1.94 18.60
C GLU A 184 9.03 -1.85 19.03
N GLU A 185 9.91 -1.50 18.10
CA GLU A 185 11.35 -1.34 18.36
C GLU A 185 11.66 -0.22 19.36
N LYS A 186 10.79 0.79 19.43
CA LYS A 186 10.90 1.88 20.41
C LYS A 186 10.57 1.41 21.82
N CYS A 187 9.52 0.59 21.96
CA CYS A 187 9.20 -0.06 23.23
C CYS A 187 10.34 -0.99 23.67
N ARG A 188 10.88 -1.79 22.73
CA ARG A 188 12.06 -2.64 22.96
C ARG A 188 13.24 -1.81 23.47
N PHE A 189 13.59 -0.74 22.77
CA PHE A 189 14.71 0.13 23.14
C PHE A 189 14.55 0.75 24.54
N ILE A 190 13.34 1.19 24.90
CA ILE A 190 13.07 1.74 26.23
C ILE A 190 13.29 0.66 27.31
N LEU A 191 12.72 -0.54 27.14
CA LEU A 191 12.88 -1.64 28.09
C LEU A 191 14.32 -2.11 28.21
N GLU A 192 15.02 -2.26 27.09
CA GLU A 192 16.44 -2.63 27.06
C GLU A 192 17.32 -1.55 27.71
N THR A 193 16.96 -0.28 27.60
CA THR A 193 17.68 0.82 28.28
C THR A 193 17.42 0.81 29.79
N ILE A 194 16.17 0.55 30.21
CA ILE A 194 15.81 0.50 31.63
C ILE A 194 16.53 -0.64 32.35
N PHE A 195 16.49 -1.84 31.77
CA PHE A 195 17.02 -3.04 32.42
C PHE A 195 18.46 -3.36 32.05
N LYS A 196 19.00 -2.75 30.98
CA LYS A 196 20.31 -3.11 30.38
C LYS A 196 20.39 -4.57 29.93
N ASN A 197 19.23 -5.21 29.70
CA ASN A 197 19.07 -6.58 29.25
C ASN A 197 18.35 -6.61 27.91
N SER A 198 18.66 -7.59 27.04
CA SER A 198 18.03 -7.72 25.73
C SER A 198 16.62 -8.31 25.81
N PHE A 199 15.70 -7.85 24.95
CA PHE A 199 14.34 -8.39 24.82
C PHE A 199 14.14 -8.94 23.40
N PRO A 200 14.69 -10.10 23.03
CA PRO A 200 14.50 -10.68 21.69
C PRO A 200 13.06 -11.10 21.42
N LYS A 201 12.65 -11.10 20.14
CA LYS A 201 11.40 -11.72 19.69
C LYS A 201 11.41 -13.21 20.03
N ASN A 202 10.30 -13.73 20.56
CA ASN A 202 10.25 -15.10 21.03
C ASN A 202 8.98 -15.83 20.56
N ARG A 203 9.16 -16.94 19.83
CA ARG A 203 8.07 -17.79 19.31
C ARG A 203 7.88 -19.10 20.07
N THR A 204 8.75 -19.40 21.02
CA THR A 204 8.86 -20.72 21.64
C THR A 204 8.26 -20.76 23.05
N VAL A 205 8.30 -19.65 23.78
CA VAL A 205 7.96 -19.60 25.21
C VAL A 205 6.48 -19.93 25.48
N LEU A 206 5.56 -19.40 24.68
CA LEU A 206 4.11 -19.65 24.83
C LEU A 206 3.65 -20.97 24.21
N GLY A 207 4.49 -21.64 23.40
CA GLY A 207 4.11 -22.82 22.62
C GLY A 207 3.19 -22.48 21.43
N GLY A 208 3.19 -23.35 20.41
CA GLY A 208 2.39 -23.15 19.20
C GLY A 208 2.95 -22.10 18.24
N SER A 209 2.08 -21.49 17.43
CA SER A 209 2.42 -20.48 16.40
C SER A 209 2.34 -19.03 16.90
N LEU A 210 2.30 -18.79 18.21
CA LEU A 210 2.17 -17.48 18.82
C LEU A 210 3.55 -16.87 19.12
N GLU A 211 3.75 -15.61 18.77
CA GLU A 211 5.01 -14.86 18.91
C GLU A 211 4.81 -13.68 19.87
N LEU A 212 5.77 -13.48 20.78
CA LEU A 212 5.90 -12.27 21.61
C LEU A 212 6.85 -11.26 20.94
N ASP A 213 6.46 -9.98 20.92
CA ASP A 213 7.26 -8.88 20.36
C ASP A 213 8.62 -8.71 21.07
N GLY A 214 8.68 -8.96 22.37
CA GLY A 214 9.93 -9.13 23.10
C GLY A 214 9.76 -9.84 24.44
N TYR A 215 10.70 -10.71 24.78
CA TYR A 215 10.71 -11.45 26.04
C TYR A 215 12.13 -11.56 26.61
N ASN A 216 12.24 -11.34 27.91
CA ASN A 216 13.46 -11.60 28.67
C ASN A 216 13.21 -12.68 29.72
N SER A 217 13.97 -13.77 29.66
CA SER A 217 13.80 -14.92 30.55
C SER A 217 14.37 -14.71 31.95
N GLU A 218 15.34 -13.80 32.14
CA GLU A 218 15.92 -13.53 33.46
C GLU A 218 14.97 -12.68 34.29
N LEU A 219 14.22 -11.79 33.64
CA LEU A 219 13.26 -10.90 34.27
C LEU A 219 11.84 -11.48 34.29
N ASN A 220 11.58 -12.61 33.63
CA ASN A 220 10.21 -13.11 33.39
C ASN A 220 9.24 -12.00 32.91
N LEU A 221 9.73 -11.16 31.99
CA LEU A 221 9.05 -9.98 31.50
C LEU A 221 8.94 -10.04 29.99
N ALA A 222 7.72 -9.83 29.48
CA ALA A 222 7.40 -9.73 28.07
C ALA A 222 6.69 -8.41 27.75
N PHE A 223 6.74 -7.97 26.49
CA PHE A 223 5.89 -6.89 26.00
C PHE A 223 5.27 -7.21 24.63
N GLU A 224 4.13 -6.58 24.36
CA GLU A 224 3.37 -6.66 23.10
C GLU A 224 2.90 -5.26 22.68
N TYR A 225 3.14 -4.88 21.42
CA TYR A 225 2.67 -3.62 20.88
C TYR A 225 1.40 -3.82 20.04
N HIS A 226 0.26 -3.39 20.58
CA HIS A 226 -1.03 -3.52 19.89
C HIS A 226 -1.30 -2.32 18.98
N GLY A 227 -1.06 -2.53 17.68
CA GLY A 227 -1.43 -1.58 16.63
C GLY A 227 -2.94 -1.39 16.45
N LYS A 228 -3.33 -0.44 15.59
CA LYS A 228 -4.75 -0.16 15.28
C LYS A 228 -5.54 -1.40 14.85
N GLN A 229 -4.88 -2.33 14.16
CA GLN A 229 -5.45 -3.60 13.69
C GLN A 229 -5.90 -4.57 14.80
N HIS A 230 -5.51 -4.36 16.06
CA HIS A 230 -5.99 -5.16 17.20
C HIS A 230 -7.34 -4.68 17.74
N TYR A 231 -7.70 -3.42 17.47
CA TYR A 231 -8.88 -2.76 18.05
C TYR A 231 -9.98 -2.49 17.02
N GLU A 232 -9.61 -2.23 15.76
CA GLU A 232 -10.56 -1.87 14.71
C GLU A 232 -10.37 -2.73 13.46
N PHE A 233 -11.48 -3.15 12.85
CA PHE A 233 -11.45 -3.78 11.53
C PHE A 233 -11.04 -2.77 10.46
N VAL A 234 -9.81 -2.90 9.96
CA VAL A 234 -9.30 -2.13 8.82
C VAL A 234 -9.17 -3.04 7.59
N LYS A 235 -10.00 -2.79 6.56
CA LYS A 235 -10.05 -3.57 5.30
C LYS A 235 -8.71 -3.76 4.56
N HIS A 236 -7.73 -2.89 4.80
CA HIS A 236 -6.38 -3.03 4.22
C HIS A 236 -5.52 -4.06 4.95
N TRP A 237 -5.76 -4.30 6.24
CA TRP A 237 -4.97 -5.18 7.11
C TRP A 237 -5.67 -6.52 7.39
N HIS A 238 -7.00 -6.57 7.25
CA HIS A 238 -7.79 -7.79 7.41
C HIS A 238 -8.48 -8.14 6.09
N GLY A 239 -8.35 -9.39 5.64
CA GLY A 239 -9.06 -9.91 4.46
C GLY A 239 -10.54 -10.11 4.77
N THR A 240 -10.87 -10.65 5.94
CA THR A 240 -12.25 -10.87 6.43
C THR A 240 -12.42 -10.43 7.89
N ILE A 241 -13.67 -10.20 8.31
CA ILE A 241 -14.02 -9.90 9.71
C ILE A 241 -13.66 -11.08 10.64
N GLU A 242 -13.70 -12.31 10.13
CA GLU A 242 -13.32 -13.52 10.87
C GLU A 242 -11.83 -13.54 11.23
N GLU A 243 -10.95 -13.06 10.34
CA GLU A 243 -9.51 -12.92 10.63
C GLU A 243 -9.24 -11.88 11.72
N PHE A 244 -10.06 -10.83 11.80
CA PHE A 244 -9.99 -9.84 12.89
C PHE A 244 -10.42 -10.44 14.22
N HIS A 245 -11.55 -11.16 14.27
CA HIS A 245 -11.98 -11.85 15.50
C HIS A 245 -10.99 -12.94 15.94
N LYS A 246 -10.39 -13.65 14.99
CA LYS A 246 -9.32 -14.60 15.29
C LYS A 246 -8.14 -13.89 15.94
N ARG A 247 -7.72 -12.73 15.42
CA ARG A 247 -6.63 -11.94 16.01
C ARG A 247 -6.92 -11.54 17.46
N GLN A 248 -8.13 -11.05 17.75
CA GLN A 248 -8.54 -10.71 19.11
C GLN A 248 -8.52 -11.92 20.05
N LYS A 249 -8.93 -13.10 19.54
CA LYS A 249 -8.87 -14.34 20.30
C LYS A 249 -7.43 -14.79 20.56
N ASP A 250 -6.55 -14.66 19.57
CA ASP A 250 -5.12 -14.99 19.71
C ASP A 250 -4.45 -14.08 20.76
N ASP A 251 -4.80 -12.79 20.81
CA ASP A 251 -4.29 -11.85 21.82
C ASP A 251 -4.72 -12.24 23.25
N LEU A 252 -6.00 -12.63 23.45
CA LEU A 252 -6.48 -13.13 24.75
C LEU A 252 -5.77 -14.41 25.18
N ILE A 253 -5.57 -15.35 24.25
CA ILE A 253 -4.84 -16.60 24.53
C ILE A 253 -3.40 -16.31 24.93
N LYS A 254 -2.74 -15.33 24.32
CA LYS A 254 -1.38 -14.93 24.72
C LYS A 254 -1.34 -14.42 26.15
N GLU A 255 -2.30 -13.57 26.54
CA GLU A 255 -2.40 -13.05 27.91
C GLU A 255 -2.60 -14.20 28.90
N GLU A 256 -3.53 -15.12 28.62
CA GLU A 256 -3.78 -16.31 29.45
C GLU A 256 -2.53 -17.19 29.59
N LEU A 257 -1.83 -17.48 28.49
CA LEU A 257 -0.60 -18.30 28.51
C LEU A 257 0.56 -17.63 29.24
N CYS A 258 0.65 -16.29 29.21
CA CYS A 258 1.65 -15.57 29.99
C CYS A 258 1.36 -15.72 31.49
N ILE A 259 0.10 -15.60 31.90
CA ILE A 259 -0.32 -15.80 33.29
C ILE A 259 -0.02 -17.23 33.74
N GLU A 260 -0.35 -18.25 32.94
CA GLU A 260 -0.08 -19.66 33.25
C GLU A 260 1.42 -19.97 33.42
N LYS A 261 2.28 -19.23 32.72
CA LYS A 261 3.74 -19.41 32.73
C LYS A 261 4.47 -18.46 33.68
N ASP A 262 3.74 -17.69 34.49
CA ASP A 262 4.29 -16.70 35.42
C ASP A 262 5.17 -15.65 34.72
N ILE A 263 4.70 -15.19 33.55
CA ILE A 263 5.35 -14.15 32.75
C ILE A 263 4.55 -12.85 32.87
N ASN A 264 5.19 -11.79 33.34
CA ASN A 264 4.61 -10.46 33.36
C ASN A 264 4.55 -9.91 31.93
N LEU A 265 3.35 -9.66 31.41
CA LEU A 265 3.15 -9.14 30.05
C LEU A 265 2.72 -7.67 30.06
N ILE A 266 3.53 -6.80 29.45
CA ILE A 266 3.18 -5.40 29.22
C ILE A 266 2.56 -5.25 27.83
N VAL A 267 1.24 -5.06 27.80
CA VAL A 267 0.53 -4.70 26.56
C VAL A 267 0.56 -3.18 26.38
N ILE A 268 1.03 -2.71 25.21
CA ILE A 268 1.19 -1.29 24.88
C ILE A 268 0.26 -0.93 23.71
N PRO A 269 -0.89 -0.30 23.96
CA PRO A 269 -1.81 0.11 22.90
C PRO A 269 -1.27 1.30 22.09
N TYR A 270 -1.51 1.29 20.78
CA TYR A 270 -1.07 2.37 19.87
C TYR A 270 -1.67 3.76 20.18
N ASN A 271 -2.77 3.82 20.93
CA ASN A 271 -3.53 5.04 21.23
C ASN A 271 -3.33 5.53 22.67
N SER A 272 -2.48 4.88 23.46
CA SER A 272 -2.26 5.25 24.88
C SER A 272 -1.26 6.40 25.08
N TYR A 273 -0.62 6.90 24.01
CA TYR A 273 0.37 7.96 24.08
C TYR A 273 0.37 8.81 22.81
N GLU A 274 0.63 10.12 22.96
CA GLU A 274 0.76 11.05 21.83
C GLU A 274 2.21 11.47 21.56
N ASN A 275 3.13 11.16 22.46
CA ASN A 275 4.54 11.50 22.37
C ASN A 275 5.43 10.52 23.14
N ASP A 276 6.74 10.70 22.99
CA ASP A 276 7.75 9.78 23.52
C ASP A 276 7.79 9.76 25.04
N LYS A 277 7.53 10.91 25.67
CA LYS A 277 7.51 11.05 27.13
C LYS A 277 6.32 10.32 27.73
N GLU A 278 5.15 10.43 27.10
CA GLU A 278 3.95 9.68 27.49
C GLU A 278 4.13 8.17 27.32
N LEU A 279 4.76 7.72 26.23
CA LEU A 279 5.09 6.31 26.03
C LEU A 279 5.98 5.78 27.16
N PHE A 280 7.06 6.50 27.49
CA PHE A 280 7.95 6.13 28.58
C PHE A 280 7.21 6.04 29.91
N ASN A 281 6.42 7.07 30.25
CA ASN A 281 5.64 7.08 31.49
C ASN A 281 4.66 5.89 31.55
N TYR A 282 3.98 5.57 30.44
CA TYR A 282 3.09 4.41 30.37
C TYR A 282 3.83 3.10 30.66
N ILE A 283 5.00 2.89 30.04
CA ILE A 283 5.82 1.70 30.28
C ILE A 283 6.25 1.64 31.76
N VAL A 284 6.72 2.74 32.33
CA VAL A 284 7.15 2.80 33.74
C VAL A 284 5.98 2.55 34.70
N GLU A 285 4.79 3.09 34.43
CA GLU A 285 3.60 2.81 35.25
C GLU A 285 3.22 1.33 35.23
N LYS A 286 3.29 0.69 34.05
CA LYS A 286 3.06 -0.75 33.92
C LYS A 286 4.12 -1.59 34.62
N LEU A 287 5.39 -1.21 34.51
CA LEU A 287 6.48 -1.87 35.23
C LEU A 287 6.27 -1.82 36.74
N ARG A 288 5.86 -0.66 37.28
CA ARG A 288 5.55 -0.50 38.70
C ARG A 288 4.37 -1.37 39.14
N SER A 289 3.38 -1.60 38.28
CA SER A 289 2.25 -2.49 38.59
C SER A 289 2.65 -3.96 38.73
N PHE A 290 3.80 -4.34 38.18
CA PHE A 290 4.42 -5.66 38.33
C PHE A 290 5.60 -5.64 39.33
N GLU A 291 5.64 -4.65 40.22
CA GLU A 291 6.67 -4.49 41.27
C GLU A 291 8.11 -4.24 40.78
N TYR A 292 8.32 -3.96 39.49
CA TYR A 292 9.64 -3.52 39.00
C TYR A 292 9.89 -2.06 39.38
N GLN A 293 11.06 -1.80 39.95
CA GLN A 293 11.51 -0.45 40.28
C GLN A 293 12.53 0.05 39.25
N THR A 294 12.46 1.35 38.95
CA THR A 294 13.42 2.05 38.10
C THR A 294 13.60 3.48 38.61
N ASP A 295 14.85 3.90 38.73
CA ASP A 295 15.24 5.26 39.10
C ASP A 295 15.39 6.18 37.89
N LEU A 296 15.28 5.63 36.67
CA LEU A 296 15.45 6.39 35.44
C LEU A 296 14.28 7.34 35.20
N ILE A 297 14.60 8.57 34.80
CA ILE A 297 13.64 9.54 34.28
C ILE A 297 13.73 9.60 32.75
N PHE A 298 12.72 10.18 32.10
CA PHE A 298 12.65 10.24 30.63
C PHE A 298 13.90 10.91 30.03
N GLU A 299 14.44 11.90 30.72
CA GLU A 299 15.63 12.65 30.32
C GLU A 299 16.90 11.78 30.29
N ASP A 300 16.94 10.64 30.98
CA ASP A 300 18.04 9.67 30.92
C ASP A 300 18.00 8.79 29.66
N ILE A 301 16.86 8.74 28.96
CA ILE A 301 16.72 7.97 27.73
C ILE A 301 17.18 8.80 26.53
N ASN A 302 18.32 8.40 25.96
CA ASN A 302 18.82 9.00 24.73
C ASN A 302 18.10 8.46 23.48
N LEU A 303 16.88 8.95 23.23
CA LEU A 303 16.12 8.64 22.01
C LEU A 303 16.75 9.20 20.73
N ASN A 304 17.70 10.13 20.83
CA ASN A 304 18.42 10.59 19.64
C ASN A 304 19.25 9.45 19.02
N ASN A 305 19.83 8.57 19.84
CA ASN A 305 20.49 7.35 19.37
C ASN A 305 19.49 6.40 18.70
N PHE A 306 18.29 6.24 19.27
CA PHE A 306 17.23 5.46 18.64
C PHE A 306 16.90 6.01 17.23
N TYR A 307 16.66 7.31 17.10
CA TYR A 307 16.33 7.93 15.81
C TYR A 307 17.46 7.90 14.77
N LYS A 308 18.73 7.91 15.21
CA LYS A 308 19.88 7.71 14.31
C LYS A 308 20.00 6.26 13.83
N ASN A 309 19.79 5.31 14.74
CA ASN A 309 20.14 3.90 14.50
C ASN A 309 18.98 3.09 13.89
N PHE A 310 17.74 3.41 14.25
CA PHE A 310 16.52 2.75 13.74
C PHE A 310 15.94 3.58 12.58
N THR A 311 16.69 3.60 11.49
CA THR A 311 16.24 4.10 10.19
C THR A 311 16.02 2.90 9.29
N VAL A 312 15.05 2.97 8.36
CA VAL A 312 14.83 1.86 7.43
C VAL A 312 16.11 1.62 6.61
N LEU A 313 16.83 2.71 6.30
CA LEU A 313 18.13 2.64 5.64
C LEU A 313 19.22 1.99 6.52
N GLY A 314 19.21 2.22 7.84
CA GLY A 314 20.10 1.57 8.80
C GLY A 314 19.90 0.06 8.88
N GLU A 315 18.64 -0.40 8.92
CA GLU A 315 18.33 -1.83 8.81
C GLU A 315 18.82 -2.42 7.48
N ILE A 316 18.59 -1.72 6.37
CA ILE A 316 19.05 -2.15 5.05
C ILE A 316 20.58 -2.29 5.00
N LYS A 317 21.30 -1.34 5.60
CA LYS A 317 22.77 -1.38 5.69
C LYS A 317 23.23 -2.58 6.51
N LYS A 318 22.64 -2.84 7.68
CA LYS A 318 22.93 -4.03 8.49
C LYS A 318 22.66 -5.33 7.73
N ILE A 319 21.54 -5.43 7.01
CA ILE A 319 21.23 -6.61 6.19
C ILE A 319 22.29 -6.77 5.09
N ALA A 320 22.74 -5.67 4.48
CA ALA A 320 23.80 -5.73 3.48
C ALA A 320 25.11 -6.26 4.07
N GLU A 321 25.53 -5.72 5.22
CA GLU A 321 26.74 -6.13 5.92
C GLU A 321 26.69 -7.61 6.33
N SER A 322 25.58 -8.07 6.93
CA SER A 322 25.39 -9.47 7.33
C SER A 322 25.43 -10.44 6.14
N ASN A 323 25.12 -9.97 4.94
CA ASN A 323 25.22 -10.77 3.71
C ASN A 323 26.56 -10.57 2.97
N GLY A 324 27.54 -9.92 3.60
CA GLY A 324 28.85 -9.62 3.03
C GLY A 324 28.74 -8.66 1.85
N GLY A 325 28.04 -7.54 2.02
CA GLY A 325 27.94 -6.47 1.03
C GLY A 325 27.70 -5.11 1.71
N GLN A 326 27.48 -4.08 0.90
CA GLN A 326 27.27 -2.72 1.37
C GLN A 326 26.14 -2.06 0.57
N CYS A 327 25.32 -1.25 1.26
CA CYS A 327 24.32 -0.39 0.63
C CYS A 327 24.95 0.96 0.27
N LEU A 328 24.85 1.35 -1.00
CA LEU A 328 25.38 2.60 -1.55
C LEU A 328 24.35 3.74 -1.54
N SER A 329 23.06 3.42 -1.42
CA SER A 329 22.00 4.43 -1.37
C SER A 329 22.05 5.25 -0.08
N SER A 330 21.94 6.58 -0.22
CA SER A 330 21.89 7.53 0.89
C SER A 330 20.48 7.83 1.40
N GLU A 331 19.44 7.41 0.67
CA GLU A 331 18.04 7.71 0.99
C GLU A 331 17.12 6.51 0.76
N TYR A 332 16.07 6.38 1.57
CA TYR A 332 15.03 5.36 1.42
C TYR A 332 13.68 5.99 1.07
N LEU A 333 13.31 5.94 -0.21
CA LEU A 333 12.08 6.54 -0.72
C LEU A 333 10.89 5.56 -0.76
N GLY A 334 10.90 4.53 0.10
CA GLY A 334 9.83 3.54 0.24
C GLY A 334 10.12 2.16 -0.37
N SER A 335 9.32 1.16 0.02
CA SER A 335 9.59 -0.28 -0.19
C SER A 335 9.58 -0.74 -1.65
N ALA A 336 8.92 0.02 -2.53
CA ALA A 336 8.85 -0.27 -3.95
C ALA A 336 10.05 0.25 -4.76
N LYS A 337 10.73 1.31 -4.26
CA LYS A 337 11.87 1.91 -4.96
C LYS A 337 13.12 1.05 -4.79
N LYS A 338 13.95 1.03 -5.84
CA LYS A 338 15.19 0.25 -5.86
C LYS A 338 16.30 1.04 -5.17
N LEU A 339 17.08 0.33 -4.38
CA LEU A 339 18.29 0.77 -3.71
C LEU A 339 19.49 0.10 -4.40
N GLU A 340 20.66 0.70 -4.20
CA GLU A 340 21.91 0.31 -4.84
C GLU A 340 22.82 -0.39 -3.82
N PHE A 341 23.41 -1.51 -4.22
CA PHE A 341 24.22 -2.37 -3.36
C PHE A 341 25.46 -2.85 -4.09
N ILE A 342 26.52 -3.13 -3.33
CA ILE A 342 27.71 -3.84 -3.78
C ILE A 342 27.94 -5.08 -2.90
N CYS A 343 28.27 -6.23 -3.48
CA CYS A 343 28.60 -7.44 -2.69
C CYS A 343 30.12 -7.57 -2.47
N LYS A 344 30.53 -8.50 -1.59
CA LYS A 344 31.95 -8.81 -1.30
C LYS A 344 32.79 -9.15 -2.52
N ASN A 345 32.16 -9.66 -3.58
CA ASN A 345 32.83 -9.98 -4.84
C ASN A 345 32.89 -8.77 -5.80
N GLY A 346 32.56 -7.55 -5.32
CA GLY A 346 32.60 -6.32 -6.11
C GLY A 346 31.43 -6.12 -7.08
N HIS A 347 30.38 -6.94 -7.02
CA HIS A 347 29.25 -6.80 -7.94
C HIS A 347 28.28 -5.73 -7.48
N GLU A 348 28.06 -4.72 -8.32
CA GLU A 348 27.03 -3.70 -8.15
C GLU A 348 25.66 -4.18 -8.67
N PHE A 349 24.61 -3.96 -7.89
CA PHE A 349 23.25 -4.33 -8.29
C PHE A 349 22.19 -3.44 -7.63
N LYS A 350 21.04 -3.30 -8.31
CA LYS A 350 19.88 -2.52 -7.82
C LYS A 350 18.69 -3.40 -7.50
N THR A 351 18.13 -3.30 -6.30
CA THR A 351 16.95 -4.06 -5.87
C THR A 351 16.13 -3.32 -4.80
N ASN A 352 14.87 -3.71 -4.60
CA ASN A 352 14.02 -3.13 -3.56
C ASN A 352 14.00 -4.01 -2.29
N LEU A 353 13.47 -3.46 -1.19
CA LEU A 353 13.50 -4.10 0.14
C LEU A 353 12.71 -5.41 0.17
N ASN A 354 11.53 -5.46 -0.44
CA ASN A 354 10.70 -6.67 -0.46
C ASN A 354 11.41 -7.84 -1.15
N ARG A 355 12.13 -7.56 -2.24
CA ARG A 355 12.89 -8.58 -2.97
C ARG A 355 14.17 -9.00 -2.24
N LEU A 356 14.74 -8.11 -1.45
CA LEU A 356 15.91 -8.37 -0.61
C LEU A 356 15.57 -9.33 0.54
N LYS A 357 14.41 -9.13 1.19
CA LYS A 357 13.93 -9.99 2.30
C LYS A 357 13.38 -11.36 1.84
N SER A 358 12.86 -11.47 0.61
CA SER A 358 12.14 -12.66 0.14
C SER A 358 12.99 -13.70 -0.61
N ARG A 359 14.23 -13.40 -0.99
CA ARG A 359 15.09 -14.33 -1.74
C ARG A 359 16.14 -14.97 -0.84
N ASN A 360 16.34 -16.29 -1.00
CA ASN A 360 17.51 -17.04 -0.48
C ASN A 360 18.85 -16.64 -1.11
N SER A 361 18.92 -15.55 -1.87
CA SER A 361 20.13 -15.14 -2.60
C SER A 361 20.35 -13.63 -2.50
N TRP A 362 21.40 -13.22 -1.81
CA TRP A 362 21.82 -11.83 -1.60
C TRP A 362 22.19 -11.12 -2.92
N CYS A 363 23.20 -11.63 -3.62
CA CYS A 363 23.69 -11.05 -4.86
C CYS A 363 23.20 -11.88 -6.07
N PRO A 364 22.43 -11.29 -7.00
CA PRO A 364 21.90 -12.01 -8.16
C PRO A 364 23.00 -12.47 -9.12
N ILE A 365 24.15 -11.79 -9.14
CA ILE A 365 25.28 -12.12 -9.99
C ILE A 365 26.06 -13.31 -9.40
N CYS A 366 26.39 -13.26 -8.09
CA CYS A 366 27.01 -14.40 -7.40
C CYS A 366 26.14 -15.65 -7.48
N SER A 367 24.82 -15.52 -7.24
CA SER A 367 23.89 -16.64 -7.27
C SER A 367 23.82 -17.31 -8.65
N ARG A 368 23.87 -16.55 -9.74
CA ARG A 368 23.94 -17.12 -11.10
C ARG A 368 25.26 -17.84 -11.35
N LYS A 369 26.38 -17.30 -10.87
CA LYS A 369 27.71 -17.91 -11.01
C LYS A 369 27.78 -19.24 -10.23
N GLU A 370 27.29 -19.27 -9.00
CA GLU A 370 27.21 -20.48 -8.18
C GLU A 370 26.24 -21.53 -8.75
N ALA A 371 25.07 -21.10 -9.23
CA ALA A 371 24.12 -22.00 -9.91
C ALA A 371 24.69 -22.56 -11.22
N GLY A 372 25.50 -21.78 -11.94
CA GLY A 372 26.22 -22.23 -13.13
C GLY A 372 27.31 -23.26 -12.81
N LEU A 373 28.08 -23.04 -11.74
CA LEU A 373 29.11 -23.98 -11.27
C LEU A 373 28.51 -25.31 -10.80
N LYS A 374 27.40 -25.28 -10.04
CA LYS A 374 26.68 -26.49 -9.60
C LYS A 374 26.08 -27.32 -10.75
N ARG A 375 25.92 -26.74 -11.94
CA ARG A 375 25.39 -27.42 -13.14
C ARG A 375 26.47 -28.00 -14.05
N ARG A 376 27.75 -27.77 -13.75
CA ARG A 376 28.85 -28.29 -14.57
C ARG A 376 29.08 -29.75 -14.22
N ASN A 377 28.84 -30.65 -15.18
CA ASN A 377 29.10 -32.08 -14.98
C ASN A 377 30.60 -32.32 -14.77
N THR A 378 30.96 -33.39 -14.07
CA THR A 378 32.36 -33.82 -13.86
C THR A 378 32.64 -35.14 -14.59
N ILE A 379 33.91 -35.53 -14.69
CA ILE A 379 34.29 -36.81 -15.30
C ILE A 379 33.79 -38.00 -14.46
N GLU A 380 33.73 -37.86 -13.14
CA GLU A 380 33.19 -38.88 -12.22
C GLU A 380 31.71 -39.13 -12.51
N MET A 381 30.94 -38.06 -12.74
CA MET A 381 29.53 -38.16 -13.12
C MET A 381 29.36 -38.87 -14.47
N MET A 382 30.29 -38.70 -15.42
CA MET A 382 30.28 -39.46 -16.68
C MET A 382 30.58 -40.95 -16.48
N LYS A 383 31.51 -41.27 -15.57
CA LYS A 383 31.84 -42.66 -15.21
C LYS A 383 30.64 -43.35 -14.55
N GLU A 384 29.93 -42.69 -13.64
CA GLU A 384 28.70 -43.22 -13.03
C GLU A 384 27.60 -43.51 -14.08
N ILE A 385 27.42 -42.60 -15.04
CA ILE A 385 26.45 -42.78 -16.13
C ILE A 385 26.80 -44.01 -16.97
N ALA A 386 28.08 -44.23 -17.26
CA ALA A 386 28.52 -45.41 -18.00
C ALA A 386 28.20 -46.72 -17.26
N VAL A 387 28.48 -46.75 -15.94
CA VAL A 387 28.16 -47.90 -15.08
C VAL A 387 26.66 -48.17 -15.06
N SER A 388 25.84 -47.12 -14.92
CA SER A 388 24.37 -47.24 -14.91
C SER A 388 23.79 -47.84 -16.21
N ARG A 389 24.54 -47.78 -17.31
CA ARG A 389 24.17 -48.34 -18.61
C ARG A 389 24.87 -49.64 -18.97
N GLY A 390 25.56 -50.26 -18.01
CA GLY A 390 26.27 -51.52 -18.27
C GLY A 390 27.48 -51.32 -19.17
N GLY A 391 28.34 -50.35 -18.81
CA GLY A 391 29.60 -50.10 -19.48
C GLY A 391 30.53 -49.18 -18.68
N LYS A 392 31.55 -48.64 -19.34
CA LYS A 392 32.61 -47.83 -18.73
C LYS A 392 32.89 -46.59 -19.58
N CYS A 393 33.17 -45.46 -18.93
CA CYS A 393 33.76 -44.28 -19.57
C CYS A 393 35.27 -44.42 -19.46
N ILE A 394 35.96 -44.50 -20.60
CA ILE A 394 37.40 -44.73 -20.68
C ILE A 394 38.18 -43.41 -20.54
N SER A 395 37.60 -42.31 -21.02
CA SER A 395 38.25 -41.01 -20.95
C SER A 395 38.54 -40.58 -19.50
N GLU A 396 39.72 -40.04 -19.28
CA GLU A 396 40.16 -39.55 -17.96
C GLU A 396 39.80 -38.08 -17.71
N ASN A 397 39.57 -37.32 -18.78
CA ASN A 397 39.34 -35.88 -18.73
C ASN A 397 37.99 -35.52 -19.35
N TYR A 398 37.25 -34.63 -18.68
CA TYR A 398 36.00 -34.03 -19.17
C TYR A 398 36.14 -32.52 -19.19
N PHE A 399 36.01 -31.92 -20.37
CA PHE A 399 36.17 -30.47 -20.56
C PHE A 399 34.80 -29.77 -20.69
N ASP A 400 33.94 -30.29 -21.58
CA ASP A 400 32.57 -29.82 -21.80
C ASP A 400 31.66 -30.93 -22.38
N ASP A 401 30.37 -30.61 -22.54
CA ASP A 401 29.34 -31.54 -23.04
C ASP A 401 29.39 -31.80 -24.55
N ARG A 402 30.31 -31.15 -25.27
CA ARG A 402 30.42 -31.22 -26.74
C ARG A 402 31.69 -31.94 -27.18
N THR A 403 32.64 -32.13 -26.27
CA THR A 403 33.86 -32.89 -26.50
C THR A 403 33.53 -34.39 -26.40
N PRO A 404 33.77 -35.19 -27.45
CA PRO A 404 33.53 -36.63 -27.41
C PRO A 404 34.36 -37.30 -26.30
N LEU A 405 33.73 -38.17 -25.53
CA LEU A 405 34.40 -39.11 -24.65
C LEU A 405 34.39 -40.50 -25.28
N GLU A 406 35.31 -41.34 -24.86
CA GLU A 406 35.39 -42.74 -25.23
C GLU A 406 34.62 -43.60 -24.21
N TRP A 407 33.76 -44.47 -24.73
CA TRP A 407 32.87 -45.33 -23.95
C TRP A 407 33.06 -46.79 -24.37
N GLU A 408 32.85 -47.71 -23.43
CA GLU A 408 32.90 -49.15 -23.63
C GLU A 408 31.63 -49.81 -23.06
N CYS A 409 30.98 -50.70 -23.78
CA CYS A 409 29.83 -51.46 -23.26
C CYS A 409 30.24 -52.81 -22.68
N ASN A 410 29.33 -53.51 -22.01
CA ASN A 410 29.59 -54.85 -21.45
C ASN A 410 30.04 -55.89 -22.49
N ASP A 411 29.64 -55.75 -23.76
CA ASP A 411 30.09 -56.64 -24.85
C ASP A 411 31.49 -56.27 -25.38
N GLY A 412 32.17 -55.28 -24.79
CA GLY A 412 33.53 -54.86 -25.14
C GLY A 412 33.62 -53.91 -26.34
N HIS A 413 32.50 -53.45 -26.91
CA HIS A 413 32.53 -52.49 -28.00
C HIS A 413 32.90 -51.10 -27.50
N ARG A 414 33.85 -50.44 -28.18
CA ARG A 414 34.29 -49.08 -27.90
C ARG A 414 33.79 -48.08 -28.93
N TRP A 415 33.36 -46.90 -28.49
CA TRP A 415 32.95 -45.83 -29.38
C TRP A 415 33.17 -44.44 -28.76
N PHE A 416 33.27 -43.44 -29.62
CA PHE A 416 33.30 -42.04 -29.20
C PHE A 416 31.89 -41.43 -29.29
N ALA A 417 31.47 -40.78 -28.20
CA ALA A 417 30.21 -40.04 -28.17
C ALA A 417 30.29 -38.83 -27.25
N VAL A 418 29.58 -37.77 -27.62
CA VAL A 418 29.48 -36.57 -26.78
C VAL A 418 28.61 -36.84 -25.53
N PRO A 419 29.00 -36.35 -24.35
CA PRO A 419 28.25 -36.53 -23.10
C PRO A 419 26.78 -36.12 -23.16
N SER A 420 26.44 -35.08 -23.93
CA SER A 420 25.05 -34.66 -24.13
C SER A 420 24.17 -35.78 -24.70
N ASN A 421 24.64 -36.50 -25.72
CA ASN A 421 23.93 -37.61 -26.36
C ASN A 421 23.75 -38.81 -25.44
N ILE A 422 24.73 -39.05 -24.57
CA ILE A 422 24.70 -40.14 -23.59
C ILE A 422 23.73 -39.79 -22.44
N LYS A 423 23.70 -38.55 -21.95
CA LYS A 423 22.84 -38.16 -20.81
C LYS A 423 21.34 -38.17 -21.09
N HIS A 424 20.91 -38.10 -22.34
CA HIS A 424 19.50 -38.13 -22.67
C HIS A 424 18.86 -39.47 -22.29
N LYS A 425 18.00 -39.48 -21.24
CA LYS A 425 17.30 -40.66 -20.72
C LYS A 425 16.42 -41.37 -21.76
N THR A 426 16.04 -40.67 -22.82
CA THR A 426 15.14 -41.14 -23.87
C THR A 426 15.86 -41.77 -25.06
N ASN A 427 17.20 -41.76 -25.09
CA ASN A 427 17.94 -42.42 -26.15
C ASN A 427 18.12 -43.91 -25.79
N PRO A 428 17.44 -44.84 -26.50
CA PRO A 428 17.53 -46.27 -26.20
C PRO A 428 18.86 -46.89 -26.64
N THR A 429 19.64 -46.17 -27.44
CA THR A 429 20.85 -46.67 -28.09
C THR A 429 22.08 -46.38 -27.22
N TRP A 430 22.36 -47.25 -26.25
CA TRP A 430 23.57 -47.16 -25.43
C TRP A 430 24.84 -47.42 -26.26
N CYS A 431 24.88 -48.56 -26.96
CA CYS A 431 25.98 -48.96 -27.82
C CYS A 431 25.46 -49.09 -29.27
N PRO A 432 26.08 -48.40 -30.25
CA PRO A 432 25.63 -48.45 -31.66
C PRO A 432 25.73 -49.87 -32.23
N THR A 433 26.81 -50.59 -31.93
CA THR A 433 27.04 -51.96 -32.44
C THR A 433 26.01 -52.96 -31.90
N CYS A 434 25.69 -52.90 -30.60
CA CYS A 434 24.67 -53.77 -30.00
C CYS A 434 23.28 -53.45 -30.55
N ALA A 435 22.99 -52.17 -30.79
CA ALA A 435 21.72 -51.76 -31.36
C ALA A 435 21.56 -52.16 -32.84
N ASP A 436 22.62 -52.10 -33.64
CA ASP A 436 22.59 -52.54 -35.03
C ASP A 436 22.41 -54.06 -35.17
N LYS A 437 22.99 -54.86 -34.26
CA LYS A 437 22.70 -56.30 -34.17
C LYS A 437 21.23 -56.57 -33.84
N ALA A 438 20.69 -55.92 -32.81
CA ALA A 438 19.29 -56.06 -32.42
C ALA A 438 18.31 -55.60 -33.54
N ARG A 439 18.70 -54.60 -34.34
CA ARG A 439 17.91 -54.14 -35.49
C ARG A 439 17.86 -55.18 -36.62
N ASN A 440 18.98 -55.84 -36.91
CA ASN A 440 19.07 -56.82 -37.99
C ASN A 440 18.30 -58.13 -37.69
N ASP A 441 18.29 -58.59 -36.44
CA ASP A 441 17.51 -59.79 -36.06
C ASP A 441 15.99 -59.55 -36.11
N GLY A 442 15.53 -58.31 -35.97
CA GLY A 442 14.11 -57.93 -36.06
C GLY A 442 13.53 -57.82 -37.48
N LEU A 443 14.35 -57.81 -38.54
CA LEU A 443 13.91 -57.58 -39.93
C LEU A 443 13.11 -58.76 -40.53
N ARG A 444 13.26 -59.98 -40.01
CA ARG A 444 12.52 -61.16 -40.49
C ARG A 444 11.04 -61.21 -40.04
N LEU A 445 10.67 -60.47 -39.00
CA LEU A 445 9.31 -60.42 -38.43
C LEU A 445 8.43 -59.28 -39.01
N GLY A 446 8.98 -58.40 -39.85
CA GLY A 446 8.34 -57.14 -40.25
C GLY A 446 7.28 -57.22 -41.36
N ILE A 447 7.49 -58.05 -42.39
CA ILE A 447 6.52 -58.15 -43.51
C ILE A 447 5.30 -59.02 -43.14
N ASP A 448 5.51 -60.07 -42.34
CA ASP A 448 4.45 -60.97 -41.88
C ASP A 448 3.45 -60.26 -40.96
N GLU A 449 3.91 -59.31 -40.14
CA GLU A 449 3.03 -58.45 -39.35
C GLU A 449 2.14 -57.58 -40.25
N MET A 450 2.67 -57.05 -41.36
CA MET A 450 1.88 -56.24 -42.31
C MET A 450 0.83 -57.07 -43.04
N LYS A 451 1.18 -58.30 -43.45
CA LYS A 451 0.24 -59.27 -44.03
C LYS A 451 -0.89 -59.60 -43.05
N THR A 452 -0.55 -59.78 -41.76
CA THR A 452 -1.53 -60.04 -40.69
C THR A 452 -2.47 -58.85 -40.44
N ILE A 453 -1.94 -57.62 -40.42
CA ILE A 453 -2.76 -56.40 -40.25
C ILE A 453 -3.73 -56.24 -41.41
N ALA A 454 -3.29 -56.52 -42.63
CA ALA A 454 -4.14 -56.45 -43.79
C ALA A 454 -5.30 -57.46 -43.72
N MET A 455 -5.00 -58.71 -43.32
CA MET A 455 -6.02 -59.74 -43.11
C MET A 455 -7.03 -59.34 -42.04
N LYS A 456 -6.59 -58.80 -40.90
CA LYS A 456 -7.48 -58.33 -39.83
C LYS A 456 -8.43 -57.21 -40.28
N LYS A 457 -8.00 -56.36 -41.22
CA LYS A 457 -8.82 -55.30 -41.82
C LYS A 457 -9.61 -55.77 -43.06
N GLY A 458 -9.64 -57.08 -43.32
CA GLY A 458 -10.41 -57.69 -44.40
C GLY A 458 -9.80 -57.46 -45.79
N GLY A 459 -8.49 -57.30 -45.89
CA GLY A 459 -7.76 -57.10 -47.15
C GLY A 459 -6.42 -57.84 -47.19
N LYS A 460 -5.53 -57.43 -48.09
CA LYS A 460 -4.23 -58.05 -48.33
C LYS A 460 -3.12 -56.99 -48.44
N CYS A 461 -1.93 -57.32 -47.92
CA CYS A 461 -0.70 -56.60 -48.24
C CYS A 461 -0.04 -57.35 -49.41
N LEU A 462 0.20 -56.67 -50.52
CA LEU A 462 0.73 -57.25 -51.76
C LEU A 462 2.25 -57.09 -51.89
N SER A 463 2.88 -56.30 -51.02
CA SER A 463 4.33 -56.15 -50.99
C SER A 463 4.99 -57.38 -50.36
N GLU A 464 6.14 -57.78 -50.92
CA GLU A 464 6.94 -58.91 -50.41
C GLU A 464 8.10 -58.46 -49.50
N GLU A 465 8.45 -57.18 -49.52
CA GLU A 465 9.55 -56.62 -48.74
C GLU A 465 9.07 -55.50 -47.80
N TYR A 466 9.61 -55.48 -46.58
CA TYR A 466 9.38 -54.43 -45.60
C TYR A 466 10.72 -53.81 -45.21
N ILE A 467 10.89 -52.53 -45.55
CA ILE A 467 12.12 -51.79 -45.26
C ILE A 467 11.98 -51.05 -43.93
N ASN A 468 10.92 -50.24 -43.78
CA ASN A 468 10.64 -49.48 -42.55
C ASN A 468 9.19 -48.94 -42.56
N ASN A 469 8.78 -48.32 -41.45
CA ASN A 469 7.44 -47.75 -41.26
C ASN A 469 7.11 -46.53 -42.16
N GLY A 470 8.11 -45.94 -42.81
CA GLY A 470 7.98 -44.78 -43.69
C GLY A 470 8.02 -45.10 -45.18
N THR A 471 8.29 -46.35 -45.56
CA THR A 471 8.32 -46.78 -46.96
C THR A 471 6.94 -47.29 -47.36
N PRO A 472 6.33 -46.79 -48.47
CA PRO A 472 5.02 -47.25 -48.90
C PRO A 472 4.99 -48.75 -49.22
N LEU A 473 3.93 -49.42 -48.79
CA LEU A 473 3.57 -50.78 -49.23
C LEU A 473 2.29 -50.72 -50.05
N LEU A 474 2.07 -51.75 -50.86
CA LEU A 474 0.88 -51.92 -51.69
C LEU A 474 -0.18 -52.74 -50.93
N TRP A 475 -1.40 -52.20 -50.83
CA TRP A 475 -2.51 -52.79 -50.08
C TRP A 475 -3.73 -53.02 -50.98
N GLU A 476 -4.54 -54.02 -50.66
CA GLU A 476 -5.81 -54.33 -51.32
C GLU A 476 -6.92 -54.52 -50.28
N CYS A 477 -8.10 -53.93 -50.46
CA CYS A 477 -9.23 -54.08 -49.52
C CYS A 477 -10.21 -55.18 -49.95
N LYS A 478 -11.16 -55.53 -49.09
CA LYS A 478 -12.22 -56.53 -49.39
C LYS A 478 -12.97 -56.29 -50.71
N LYS A 479 -13.12 -55.02 -51.11
CA LYS A 479 -13.81 -54.62 -52.35
C LYS A 479 -12.89 -54.60 -53.58
N GLY A 480 -11.63 -55.02 -53.46
CA GLY A 480 -10.66 -55.10 -54.56
C GLY A 480 -9.92 -53.80 -54.88
N HIS A 481 -10.11 -52.72 -54.12
CA HIS A 481 -9.36 -51.48 -54.34
C HIS A 481 -7.91 -51.63 -53.91
N ARG A 482 -6.98 -51.23 -54.78
CA ARG A 482 -5.54 -51.22 -54.52
C ARG A 482 -5.03 -49.80 -54.27
N TRP A 483 -4.18 -49.61 -53.29
CA TRP A 483 -3.55 -48.32 -53.00
C TRP A 483 -2.20 -48.48 -52.31
N GLU A 484 -1.36 -47.46 -52.45
CA GLU A 484 -0.10 -47.36 -51.71
C GLU A 484 -0.30 -46.59 -50.41
N ALA A 485 0.22 -47.13 -49.32
CA ALA A 485 0.23 -46.45 -48.03
C ALA A 485 1.42 -46.90 -47.19
N VAL A 486 1.94 -45.99 -46.38
CA VAL A 486 3.00 -46.32 -45.43
C VAL A 486 2.46 -47.17 -44.26
N PRO A 487 3.18 -48.20 -43.81
CA PRO A 487 2.78 -49.08 -42.71
C PRO A 487 2.32 -48.36 -41.43
N ASN A 488 2.99 -47.25 -41.07
CA ASN A 488 2.64 -46.46 -39.89
C ASN A 488 1.20 -45.91 -39.97
N SER A 489 0.77 -45.44 -41.14
CA SER A 489 -0.57 -44.89 -41.33
C SER A 489 -1.64 -45.98 -41.23
N VAL A 490 -1.35 -47.17 -41.75
CA VAL A 490 -2.24 -48.32 -41.69
C VAL A 490 -2.38 -48.84 -40.25
N LYS A 491 -1.27 -48.90 -39.49
CA LYS A 491 -1.26 -49.24 -38.05
C LYS A 491 -2.08 -48.25 -37.22
N GLN A 492 -2.01 -46.96 -37.54
CA GLN A 492 -2.76 -45.89 -36.86
C GLN A 492 -4.24 -45.84 -37.22
N GLY A 493 -4.72 -46.71 -38.11
CA GLY A 493 -6.14 -46.92 -38.37
C GLY A 493 -6.60 -46.56 -39.77
N SER A 494 -5.79 -45.84 -40.57
CA SER A 494 -6.11 -45.54 -41.97
C SER A 494 -6.21 -46.82 -42.80
N TRP A 495 -7.11 -46.83 -43.77
CA TRP A 495 -7.34 -47.99 -44.65
C TRP A 495 -7.69 -47.51 -46.07
N CYS A 496 -8.57 -48.22 -46.77
CA CYS A 496 -8.99 -47.84 -48.12
C CYS A 496 -9.80 -46.53 -48.12
N GLY A 497 -9.21 -45.45 -48.62
CA GLY A 497 -9.85 -44.14 -48.74
C GLY A 497 -11.07 -44.12 -49.66
N ILE A 498 -11.14 -45.04 -50.63
CA ILE A 498 -12.29 -45.21 -51.52
C ILE A 498 -13.48 -45.83 -50.75
N CYS A 499 -13.22 -46.79 -49.86
CA CYS A 499 -14.27 -47.39 -49.02
C CYS A 499 -14.69 -46.50 -47.84
N ALA A 500 -13.81 -45.61 -47.37
CA ALA A 500 -14.05 -44.72 -46.24
C ALA A 500 -14.87 -43.45 -46.59
N ASN A 501 -15.50 -43.41 -47.77
CA ASN A 501 -16.40 -42.35 -48.21
C ASN A 501 -15.78 -40.94 -48.24
N ASN A 502 -14.48 -40.83 -48.53
CA ASN A 502 -13.81 -39.54 -48.70
C ASN A 502 -13.99 -38.99 -50.13
N VAL A 503 -15.23 -39.01 -50.62
CA VAL A 503 -15.60 -38.29 -51.84
C VAL A 503 -15.64 -36.81 -51.49
N ARG A 504 -14.88 -35.98 -52.22
CA ARG A 504 -14.90 -34.52 -52.05
C ARG A 504 -16.35 -34.03 -52.21
N LEU A 505 -16.88 -33.34 -51.21
CA LEU A 505 -18.17 -32.65 -51.34
C LEU A 505 -18.07 -31.59 -52.45
N THR A 506 -19.17 -31.33 -53.16
CA THR A 506 -19.19 -30.34 -54.26
C THR A 506 -19.67 -28.97 -53.77
N ILE A 507 -19.44 -27.93 -54.59
CA ILE A 507 -19.94 -26.58 -54.30
C ILE A 507 -21.47 -26.53 -54.29
N GLU A 508 -22.15 -27.36 -55.10
CA GLU A 508 -23.61 -27.52 -55.11
C GLU A 508 -24.14 -27.95 -53.73
N GLN A 509 -23.46 -28.90 -53.09
CA GLN A 509 -23.84 -29.35 -51.75
C GLN A 509 -23.65 -28.24 -50.70
N MET A 510 -22.69 -27.34 -50.88
CA MET A 510 -22.53 -26.17 -50.00
C MET A 510 -23.64 -25.14 -50.24
N LYS A 511 -24.09 -24.95 -51.49
CA LYS A 511 -25.24 -24.11 -51.83
C LYS A 511 -26.53 -24.66 -51.23
N ASP A 512 -26.72 -25.98 -51.22
CA ASP A 512 -27.88 -26.62 -50.59
C ASP A 512 -27.89 -26.45 -49.06
N ILE A 513 -26.72 -26.61 -48.40
CA ILE A 513 -26.58 -26.35 -46.95
C ILE A 513 -26.95 -24.89 -46.64
N ALA A 514 -26.49 -23.94 -47.47
CA ALA A 514 -26.84 -22.54 -47.28
C ALA A 514 -28.35 -22.31 -47.38
N LYS A 515 -29.01 -22.94 -48.36
CA LYS A 515 -30.46 -22.85 -48.56
C LYS A 515 -31.25 -23.43 -47.38
N GLN A 516 -30.81 -24.57 -46.84
CA GLN A 516 -31.41 -25.19 -45.65
C GLN A 516 -31.29 -24.30 -44.40
N LEU A 517 -30.21 -23.52 -44.30
CA LEU A 517 -29.98 -22.57 -43.21
C LEU A 517 -30.58 -21.17 -43.47
N GLY A 518 -31.45 -21.05 -44.49
CA GLY A 518 -32.13 -19.80 -44.82
C GLY A 518 -31.20 -18.76 -45.43
N GLY A 519 -30.27 -19.15 -46.29
CA GLY A 519 -29.33 -18.23 -46.94
C GLY A 519 -28.73 -18.77 -48.23
N LYS A 520 -27.60 -18.20 -48.65
CA LYS A 520 -26.91 -18.52 -49.91
C LYS A 520 -25.41 -18.68 -49.70
N CYS A 521 -24.80 -19.62 -50.42
CA CYS A 521 -23.35 -19.67 -50.58
C CYS A 521 -23.01 -18.90 -51.86
N LEU A 522 -22.20 -17.85 -51.74
CA LEU A 522 -21.82 -16.97 -52.85
C LEU A 522 -20.52 -17.43 -53.55
N SER A 523 -19.79 -18.38 -52.95
CA SER A 523 -18.59 -18.93 -53.58
C SER A 523 -18.93 -19.85 -54.76
N GLU A 524 -18.08 -19.82 -55.78
CA GLU A 524 -18.21 -20.63 -56.99
C GLU A 524 -17.40 -21.94 -56.92
N ASP A 525 -16.36 -21.97 -56.08
CA ASP A 525 -15.46 -23.12 -55.93
C ASP A 525 -15.40 -23.64 -54.49
N TYR A 526 -15.23 -24.95 -54.34
CA TYR A 526 -14.99 -25.61 -53.05
C TYR A 526 -13.77 -26.53 -53.11
N ILE A 527 -12.74 -26.18 -52.34
CA ILE A 527 -11.46 -26.91 -52.31
C ILE A 527 -11.45 -27.94 -51.18
N ASN A 528 -11.76 -27.52 -49.96
CA ASN A 528 -11.78 -28.37 -48.76
C ASN A 528 -12.57 -27.71 -47.62
N ASN A 529 -12.79 -28.46 -46.52
CA ASN A 529 -13.60 -28.01 -45.38
C ASN A 529 -12.99 -26.84 -44.58
N HIS A 530 -11.73 -26.47 -44.83
CA HIS A 530 -11.00 -25.44 -44.09
C HIS A 530 -10.78 -24.16 -44.90
N THR A 531 -11.00 -24.21 -46.21
CA THR A 531 -10.92 -23.03 -47.09
C THR A 531 -12.17 -22.17 -46.85
N PRO A 532 -12.03 -20.87 -46.60
CA PRO A 532 -13.18 -19.98 -46.42
C PRO A 532 -14.07 -19.93 -47.66
N LEU A 533 -15.38 -20.04 -47.44
CA LEU A 533 -16.42 -19.74 -48.42
C LEU A 533 -17.16 -18.47 -47.97
N THR A 534 -17.75 -17.76 -48.92
CA THR A 534 -18.55 -16.56 -48.67
C THR A 534 -20.02 -16.95 -48.58
N TRP A 535 -20.68 -16.57 -47.49
CA TRP A 535 -22.06 -16.92 -47.16
C TRP A 535 -22.92 -15.66 -46.97
N GLU A 536 -24.19 -15.76 -47.30
CA GLU A 536 -25.22 -14.76 -47.08
C GLU A 536 -26.38 -15.37 -46.29
N CYS A 537 -26.88 -14.70 -45.26
CA CYS A 537 -28.06 -15.15 -44.49
C CYS A 537 -29.34 -14.44 -44.97
N GLU A 538 -30.51 -14.90 -44.54
CA GLU A 538 -31.81 -14.30 -44.81
C GLU A 538 -31.91 -12.79 -44.54
N LYS A 539 -31.16 -12.30 -43.54
CA LYS A 539 -31.10 -10.86 -43.20
C LYS A 539 -30.15 -10.03 -44.09
N GLY A 540 -29.59 -10.62 -45.15
CA GLY A 540 -28.68 -9.97 -46.09
C GLY A 540 -27.25 -9.76 -45.59
N HIS A 541 -26.86 -10.32 -44.44
CA HIS A 541 -25.48 -10.22 -43.97
C HIS A 541 -24.58 -11.17 -44.77
N VAL A 542 -23.47 -10.64 -45.29
CA VAL A 542 -22.44 -11.41 -46.00
C VAL A 542 -21.21 -11.63 -45.11
N TRP A 543 -20.69 -12.86 -45.05
CA TRP A 543 -19.46 -13.16 -44.29
C TRP A 543 -18.70 -14.37 -44.83
N ASP A 544 -17.39 -14.39 -44.59
CA ASP A 544 -16.57 -15.57 -44.86
C ASP A 544 -16.51 -16.51 -43.65
N SER A 545 -16.65 -17.81 -43.93
CA SER A 545 -16.51 -18.91 -42.97
C SER A 545 -16.17 -20.21 -43.70
N ASN A 546 -15.43 -21.11 -43.06
CA ASN A 546 -15.16 -22.43 -43.62
C ASN A 546 -16.39 -23.36 -43.47
N ALA A 547 -16.46 -24.39 -44.31
CA ALA A 547 -17.59 -25.32 -44.33
C ALA A 547 -17.69 -26.20 -43.06
N ALA A 548 -16.58 -26.45 -42.36
CA ALA A 548 -16.60 -27.20 -41.10
C ALA A 548 -17.39 -26.45 -40.01
N ASP A 549 -17.17 -25.15 -39.86
CA ASP A 549 -17.88 -24.33 -38.87
C ASP A 549 -19.38 -24.21 -39.18
N ILE A 550 -19.74 -24.09 -40.45
CA ILE A 550 -21.16 -24.06 -40.88
C ILE A 550 -21.87 -25.37 -40.51
N LYS A 551 -21.22 -26.52 -40.77
CA LYS A 551 -21.79 -27.86 -40.46
C LYS A 551 -21.98 -28.11 -38.98
N VAL A 552 -21.16 -27.51 -38.12
CA VAL A 552 -21.28 -27.61 -36.66
C VAL A 552 -22.30 -26.60 -36.10
N GLY A 553 -23.04 -25.90 -36.98
CA GLY A 553 -24.15 -25.01 -36.61
C GLY A 553 -23.75 -23.55 -36.37
N LYS A 554 -22.52 -23.15 -36.69
CA LYS A 554 -22.09 -21.74 -36.59
C LYS A 554 -22.41 -21.00 -37.88
N TRP A 555 -23.66 -20.57 -38.02
CA TRP A 555 -24.15 -19.87 -39.21
C TRP A 555 -23.74 -18.38 -39.27
N CYS A 556 -24.68 -17.44 -39.15
CA CYS A 556 -24.37 -16.01 -39.30
C CYS A 556 -23.84 -15.38 -38.00
N LYS A 557 -22.55 -15.02 -38.00
CA LYS A 557 -21.88 -14.36 -36.86
C LYS A 557 -22.48 -12.98 -36.53
N ILE A 558 -22.99 -12.26 -37.53
CA ILE A 558 -23.59 -10.93 -37.37
C ILE A 558 -24.97 -11.05 -36.72
N CYS A 559 -25.84 -11.94 -37.22
CA CYS A 559 -27.14 -12.23 -36.61
C CYS A 559 -26.99 -12.71 -35.16
N ARG A 560 -26.03 -13.59 -34.89
CA ARG A 560 -25.74 -14.07 -33.53
C ARG A 560 -25.35 -12.92 -32.60
N ARG A 561 -24.47 -12.02 -33.07
CA ARG A 561 -24.05 -10.83 -32.31
C ARG A 561 -25.22 -9.88 -32.07
N GLN A 562 -26.07 -9.66 -33.07
CA GLN A 562 -27.24 -8.79 -32.96
C GLN A 562 -28.26 -9.34 -31.96
N ALA A 563 -28.54 -10.64 -31.99
CA ALA A 563 -29.43 -11.30 -31.03
C ALA A 563 -28.94 -11.14 -29.57
N VAL A 564 -27.63 -11.31 -29.33
CA VAL A 564 -27.02 -11.09 -28.01
C VAL A 564 -27.15 -9.63 -27.55
N LEU A 565 -26.95 -8.67 -28.46
CA LEU A 565 -27.10 -7.25 -28.15
C LEU A 565 -28.55 -6.89 -27.84
N ASP A 566 -29.52 -7.44 -28.57
CA ASP A 566 -30.94 -7.16 -28.36
C ASP A 566 -31.45 -7.79 -27.04
N GLU A 567 -30.96 -8.99 -26.68
CA GLU A 567 -31.23 -9.58 -25.37
C GLU A 567 -30.64 -8.72 -24.23
N LYS A 568 -29.41 -8.23 -24.39
CA LYS A 568 -28.77 -7.34 -23.41
C LYS A 568 -29.52 -6.01 -23.26
N ARG A 569 -30.01 -5.45 -24.36
CA ARG A 569 -30.84 -4.23 -24.36
C ARG A 569 -32.17 -4.46 -23.66
N LYS A 570 -32.84 -5.59 -23.91
CA LYS A 570 -34.08 -5.99 -23.23
C LYS A 570 -33.88 -6.14 -21.72
N LYS A 571 -32.82 -6.84 -21.30
CA LYS A 571 -32.45 -6.97 -19.87
C LYS A 571 -32.16 -5.62 -19.23
N GLY A 572 -31.40 -4.75 -19.91
CA GLY A 572 -31.11 -3.39 -19.44
C GLY A 572 -32.36 -2.52 -19.29
N LEU A 573 -33.32 -2.62 -20.23
CA LEU A 573 -34.59 -1.91 -20.12
C LEU A 573 -35.41 -2.35 -18.89
N GLU A 574 -35.50 -3.66 -18.65
CA GLU A 574 -36.20 -4.19 -17.49
C GLU A 574 -35.54 -3.79 -16.17
N GLU A 575 -34.20 -3.75 -16.10
CA GLU A 575 -33.47 -3.21 -14.96
C GLU A 575 -33.82 -1.75 -14.69
N MET A 576 -33.91 -0.92 -15.74
CA MET A 576 -34.25 0.51 -15.61
C MET A 576 -35.71 0.72 -15.18
N LYS A 577 -36.64 -0.13 -15.66
CA LYS A 577 -38.04 -0.11 -15.19
C LYS A 577 -38.11 -0.43 -13.69
N LYS A 578 -37.41 -1.46 -13.22
CA LYS A 578 -37.34 -1.81 -11.79
C LYS A 578 -36.77 -0.67 -10.95
N LEU A 579 -35.65 -0.08 -11.39
CA LEU A 579 -35.02 1.06 -10.72
C LEU A 579 -35.97 2.26 -10.61
N ALA A 580 -36.79 2.51 -11.63
CA ALA A 580 -37.78 3.57 -11.56
C ALA A 580 -38.85 3.30 -10.49
N VAL A 581 -39.33 2.06 -10.39
CA VAL A 581 -40.32 1.65 -9.38
C VAL A 581 -39.74 1.76 -7.96
N GLU A 582 -38.52 1.28 -7.73
CA GLU A 582 -37.82 1.37 -6.43
C GLU A 582 -37.71 2.83 -5.94
N ARG A 583 -37.50 3.77 -6.86
CA ARG A 583 -37.40 5.20 -6.57
C ARG A 583 -38.76 5.91 -6.57
N ARG A 584 -39.85 5.15 -6.49
CA ARG A 584 -41.25 5.62 -6.50
C ARG A 584 -41.55 6.49 -7.73
N GLY A 585 -41.08 6.07 -8.90
CA GLY A 585 -41.31 6.74 -10.17
C GLY A 585 -41.58 5.73 -11.30
N LYS A 586 -41.54 6.22 -12.54
CA LYS A 586 -41.82 5.43 -13.74
C LYS A 586 -40.82 5.79 -14.85
N LEU A 587 -40.32 4.77 -15.54
CA LEU A 587 -39.56 4.95 -16.78
C LEU A 587 -40.55 5.14 -17.93
N LEU A 588 -40.40 6.20 -18.72
CA LEU A 588 -41.26 6.50 -19.87
C LEU A 588 -40.65 6.01 -21.19
N SER A 589 -39.31 5.94 -21.28
CA SER A 589 -38.65 5.41 -22.48
C SER A 589 -38.95 3.93 -22.71
N VAL A 590 -39.36 3.62 -23.94
CA VAL A 590 -39.71 2.25 -24.39
C VAL A 590 -38.52 1.45 -24.91
N ALA A 591 -37.35 2.08 -25.10
CA ALA A 591 -36.15 1.45 -25.62
C ALA A 591 -34.92 1.78 -24.78
N TYR A 592 -34.00 0.81 -24.67
CA TYR A 592 -32.71 0.94 -23.99
C TYR A 592 -31.59 0.59 -24.96
N ILE A 593 -30.59 1.46 -25.07
CA ILE A 593 -29.42 1.24 -25.94
C ILE A 593 -28.19 0.91 -25.09
N ASN A 594 -27.84 1.79 -24.14
CA ASN A 594 -26.75 1.60 -23.19
C ASN A 594 -26.93 2.50 -21.95
N ASN A 595 -25.96 2.48 -21.03
CA ASN A 595 -26.02 3.24 -19.78
C ASN A 595 -25.75 4.75 -19.90
N ARG A 596 -25.35 5.22 -21.09
CA ARG A 596 -25.03 6.62 -21.41
C ARG A 596 -26.09 7.29 -22.29
N THR A 597 -27.02 6.53 -22.86
CA THR A 597 -28.15 7.11 -23.58
C THR A 597 -29.18 7.67 -22.60
N HIS A 598 -29.64 8.89 -22.86
CA HIS A 598 -30.67 9.54 -22.04
C HIS A 598 -31.99 8.79 -22.17
N LEU A 599 -32.61 8.50 -21.03
CA LEU A 599 -33.96 7.98 -20.94
C LEU A 599 -34.84 9.03 -20.26
N GLU A 600 -36.15 8.96 -20.52
CA GLU A 600 -37.16 9.81 -19.90
C GLU A 600 -37.75 9.13 -18.68
N TRP A 601 -37.78 9.86 -17.56
CA TRP A 601 -38.19 9.38 -16.25
C TRP A 601 -39.26 10.29 -15.67
N ARG A 602 -40.13 9.73 -14.84
CA ARG A 602 -41.15 10.45 -14.05
C ARG A 602 -41.04 10.10 -12.58
N CYS A 603 -41.03 11.07 -11.67
CA CYS A 603 -41.02 10.82 -10.21
C CYS A 603 -42.42 10.79 -9.60
N LYS A 604 -42.53 10.44 -8.31
CA LYS A 604 -43.80 10.47 -7.55
C LYS A 604 -44.50 11.84 -7.57
N ASN A 605 -43.75 12.94 -7.57
CA ASN A 605 -44.30 14.30 -7.57
C ASN A 605 -44.72 14.76 -8.99
N GLY A 606 -44.61 13.89 -10.01
CA GLY A 606 -45.05 14.18 -11.37
C GLY A 606 -44.00 14.80 -12.29
N HIS A 607 -42.83 15.21 -11.79
CA HIS A 607 -41.76 15.76 -12.63
C HIS A 607 -41.25 14.76 -13.66
N ILE A 608 -41.12 15.22 -14.90
CA ILE A 608 -40.59 14.44 -16.03
C ILE A 608 -39.23 15.03 -16.44
N TRP A 609 -38.21 14.19 -16.60
CA TRP A 609 -36.89 14.65 -17.04
C TRP A 609 -36.14 13.61 -17.85
N LYS A 610 -35.18 14.07 -18.65
CA LYS A 610 -34.23 13.21 -19.38
C LYS A 610 -32.96 13.04 -18.55
N SER A 611 -32.53 11.80 -18.34
CA SER A 611 -31.26 11.50 -17.67
C SER A 611 -30.74 10.13 -18.08
N THR A 612 -29.43 9.95 -18.01
CA THR A 612 -28.80 8.66 -18.30
C THR A 612 -29.02 7.68 -17.16
N PRO A 613 -29.12 6.37 -17.44
CA PRO A 613 -29.09 5.31 -16.44
C PRO A 613 -27.98 5.46 -15.38
N GLU A 614 -26.77 5.85 -15.80
CA GLU A 614 -25.65 6.04 -14.87
C GLU A 614 -25.91 7.17 -13.87
N ASN A 615 -26.46 8.29 -14.34
CA ASN A 615 -26.78 9.43 -13.49
C ASN A 615 -27.95 9.12 -12.55
N ILE A 616 -28.95 8.41 -13.04
CA ILE A 616 -30.14 8.01 -12.26
C ILE A 616 -29.79 7.10 -11.08
N LYS A 617 -28.81 6.21 -11.26
CA LYS A 617 -28.29 5.38 -10.16
C LYS A 617 -27.67 6.23 -9.02
N LYS A 618 -27.08 7.38 -9.36
CA LYS A 618 -26.41 8.28 -8.41
C LYS A 618 -27.36 9.35 -7.84
N ARG A 619 -28.23 9.93 -8.67
CA ARG A 619 -29.12 11.05 -8.34
C ARG A 619 -30.45 10.88 -9.07
N TRP A 620 -31.57 10.94 -8.33
CA TRP A 620 -32.90 10.69 -8.87
C TRP A 620 -33.52 11.92 -9.57
N CYS A 621 -34.40 12.66 -8.89
CA CYS A 621 -35.04 13.87 -9.41
C CYS A 621 -34.42 15.12 -8.77
N LYS A 622 -33.90 16.04 -9.59
CA LYS A 622 -33.29 17.29 -9.12
C LYS A 622 -34.33 18.27 -8.58
N GLN A 623 -35.50 18.38 -9.23
CA GLN A 623 -36.58 19.26 -8.79
C GLN A 623 -37.12 18.83 -7.44
N CYS A 624 -37.39 17.53 -7.23
CA CYS A 624 -37.79 17.04 -5.90
C CYS A 624 -36.77 17.36 -4.79
N LYS A 625 -35.47 17.48 -5.11
CA LYS A 625 -34.43 17.87 -4.16
C LYS A 625 -34.40 19.38 -3.90
N GLN A 626 -34.89 20.19 -4.83
CA GLN A 626 -35.03 21.64 -4.67
C GLN A 626 -36.32 21.99 -3.92
N ASP A 627 -37.35 21.14 -4.06
CA ASP A 627 -38.65 21.28 -3.38
C ASP A 627 -38.69 20.62 -1.98
N SER A 628 -37.58 20.04 -1.51
CA SER A 628 -37.42 19.48 -0.16
C SER A 628 -36.28 20.16 0.59
#